data_AF-A0AA47G7U2-F1
#
_entry.id   AF-A0AA47G7U2-F1
#
_cell.length_a   1.000
_cell.length_b   1.000
_cell.length_c   1.000
_cell.angle_alpha   90.00
_cell.angle_beta   90.00
_cell.angle_gamma   90.00
#
_symmetry.space_group_name_H-M   'P 1'
#
loop_
_entity.id
_entity.type
_entity.pdbx_description
1 polymer ?
#
loop_
_entity_poly.entity_id
_entity_poly.type
_entity_poly.pdbx_seq_one_letter_code
_entity_poly.pdbx_strand_id
1 'polypeptide(L)' 'MKTRNLGNSGLVVSEIGFGAMGMSIGYGVRPDRQDSIQVLGNVYEMGNHYTPEMQVRVGL' A
#
# COMPACT_ATOMS: atom_id res chain seq x y z
N MET A 1 -15.79 0.59 2.78
CA MET A 1 -14.49 0.27 3.41
C MET A 1 -14.61 0.45 4.92
N LYS A 2 -14.08 -0.48 5.74
CA LYS A 2 -14.07 -0.36 7.21
C LYS A 2 -12.74 0.20 7.68
N THR A 3 -12.75 1.06 8.69
CA THR A 3 -11.57 1.80 9.18
C THR A 3 -11.34 1.62 10.67
N ARG A 4 -10.09 1.82 11.10
CA ARG A 4 -9.65 1.74 12.50
C ARG A 4 -8.66 2.84 12.83
N ASN A 5 -8.59 3.20 14.11
CA ASN A 5 -7.53 4.06 14.62
C ASN A 5 -6.23 3.25 14.75
N LEU A 6 -5.15 3.75 14.15
CA LEU A 6 -3.82 3.20 14.27
C LEU A 6 -3.09 3.85 15.45
N GLY A 7 -2.96 3.11 16.55
CA GLY A 7 -2.31 3.58 17.76
C GLY A 7 -3.03 4.78 18.39
N ASN A 8 -2.26 5.65 19.04
CA ASN A 8 -2.77 6.81 19.80
C ASN A 8 -2.54 8.15 19.09
N SER A 9 -2.07 8.15 17.84
CA SER A 9 -1.78 9.36 17.05
C SER A 9 -3.01 9.96 16.37
N GLY A 10 -4.19 9.35 16.52
CA GLY A 10 -5.41 9.77 15.83
C GLY A 10 -5.44 9.43 14.34
N LEU A 11 -4.48 8.65 13.84
CA LEU A 11 -4.44 8.23 12.45
C LEU A 11 -5.53 7.19 12.18
N VAL A 12 -6.41 7.45 11.22
CA VAL A 12 -7.46 6.50 10.79
C VAL A 12 -6.97 5.77 9.55
N VAL A 13 -6.90 4.44 9.62
CA VAL A 13 -6.45 3.57 8.53
C VAL A 13 -7.54 2.56 8.15
N SER A 14 -7.36 1.97 6.98
CA SER A 14 -8.15 0.83 6.50
C SER A 14 -7.98 -0.41 7.39
N GLU A 15 -9.05 -1.17 7.66
CA GLU A 15 -8.93 -2.47 8.35
C GLU A 15 -8.06 -3.46 7.57
N ILE A 16 -8.04 -3.33 6.24
CA ILE A 16 -7.23 -4.15 5.32
C ILE A 16 -6.36 -3.20 4.50
N GLY A 17 -5.04 -3.44 4.52
CA GLY A 17 -4.06 -2.74 3.69
C GLY A 17 -3.62 -3.59 2.50
N PHE A 18 -3.04 -2.93 1.50
CA PHE A 18 -2.41 -3.60 0.36
C PHE A 18 -0.91 -3.75 0.62
N GLY A 19 -0.36 -4.95 0.49
CA GLY A 19 1.08 -5.18 0.54
C GLY A 19 1.70 -5.15 -0.86
N ALA A 20 2.68 -4.29 -1.07
CA ALA A 20 3.40 -4.07 -2.34
C ALA A 20 4.85 -4.58 -2.32
N MET A 21 5.25 -5.36 -1.30
CA MET A 21 6.64 -5.79 -1.07
C MET A 21 7.18 -6.57 -2.29
N GLY A 22 6.31 -7.35 -2.94
CA GLY A 22 6.63 -8.12 -4.16
C GLY A 22 6.78 -7.30 -5.45
N MET A 23 6.38 -6.02 -5.48
CA MET A 23 6.49 -5.17 -6.68
C MET A 23 7.92 -4.64 -6.90
N SER A 24 8.75 -4.64 -5.86
CA SER A 24 10.12 -4.12 -5.92
C SER A 24 11.19 -5.17 -5.57
N ILE A 25 10.89 -6.09 -4.64
CA ILE A 25 11.85 -7.06 -4.10
C ILE A 25 11.22 -8.47 -4.05
N GLY A 26 10.51 -8.87 -5.11
CA GLY A 26 9.93 -10.21 -5.20
C GLY A 26 10.97 -11.28 -5.56
N TYR A 27 10.90 -12.45 -4.93
CA TYR A 27 11.67 -13.66 -5.26
C TYR A 27 11.24 -14.30 -6.60
N GLY A 28 11.06 -13.50 -7.66
CA GLY A 28 10.53 -13.91 -8.95
C GLY A 28 10.61 -12.81 -10.02
N VAL A 29 9.84 -12.97 -11.11
CA VAL A 29 9.78 -11.94 -12.17
C VAL A 29 9.10 -10.70 -11.61
N ARG A 30 9.82 -9.59 -11.63
CA ARG A 30 9.29 -8.30 -11.21
C ARG A 30 8.23 -7.83 -12.22
N PRO A 31 7.03 -7.42 -11.77
CA PRO A 31 6.04 -6.84 -12.67
C PRO A 31 6.59 -5.59 -13.34
N ASP A 32 6.11 -5.30 -14.55
CA ASP A 32 6.46 -4.05 -15.20
C ASP A 32 6.03 -2.85 -14.34
N ARG A 33 6.74 -1.74 -14.50
CA ARG A 33 6.44 -0.51 -13.76
C ARG A 33 5.01 -0.04 -14.03
N GLN A 34 4.56 -0.14 -15.28
CA GLN A 34 3.23 0.32 -15.68
C GLN A 34 2.13 -0.54 -15.04
N ASP A 35 2.31 -1.86 -15.03
CA ASP A 35 1.38 -2.80 -14.37
C ASP A 35 1.30 -2.51 -12.87
N SER A 36 2.45 -2.26 -12.23
CA SER A 36 2.50 -1.91 -10.81
C SER A 36 1.74 -0.63 -10.50
N ILE A 37 1.86 0.39 -11.37
CA ILE A 37 1.12 1.65 -11.25
C ILE A 37 -0.39 1.42 -11.40
N GLN A 38 -0.81 0.60 -12.36
CA GLN A 38 -2.22 0.28 -12.56
C GLN A 38 -2.81 -0.43 -11.33
N VAL A 39 -2.10 -1.41 -10.77
CA VAL A 39 -2.54 -2.10 -9.54
C VAL A 39 -2.69 -1.11 -8.39
N LEU A 40 -1.73 -0.21 -8.18
CA LEU A 40 -1.83 0.81 -7.13
C LEU A 40 -3.01 1.77 -7.36
N GLY A 41 -3.30 2.12 -8.61
CA GLY A 41 -4.49 2.89 -8.98
C GLY A 41 -5.78 2.16 -8.60
N ASN A 42 -5.89 0.88 -8.93
CA ASN A 42 -7.06 0.07 -8.59
C ASN A 42 -7.24 -0.08 -7.07
N VAL A 43 -6.14 -0.30 -6.34
CA VAL A 43 -6.14 -0.36 -4.86
C VAL A 43 -6.64 0.96 -4.26
N TYR A 44 -6.25 2.09 -4.87
CA TYR A 44 -6.74 3.40 -4.49
C TYR A 44 -8.26 3.53 -4.75
N GLU A 45 -8.77 3.13 -5.90
CA GLU A 45 -10.21 3.17 -6.17
C GLU A 45 -11.02 2.26 -5.24
N MET A 46 -10.45 1.14 -4.81
CA MET A 46 -11.07 0.20 -3.86
C MET A 46 -11.14 0.73 -2.42
N GLY A 47 -10.46 1.84 -2.10
CA GLY A 47 -10.40 2.42 -0.76
C GLY A 47 -9.46 1.70 0.20
N ASN A 48 -8.64 0.74 -0.28
CA ASN A 48 -7.67 -0.01 0.52
C ASN A 48 -6.35 0.77 0.66
N HIS A 49 -6.41 1.93 1.32
CA HIS A 49 -5.27 2.86 1.43
C HIS A 49 -4.48 2.59 2.70
N TYR A 50 -3.60 1.61 2.67
CA TYR A 50 -2.49 1.51 3.62
C TYR A 50 -1.47 0.52 3.05
N THR A 51 -0.33 1.02 2.59
CA THR A 51 0.78 0.19 2.14
C THR A 51 1.94 0.35 3.15
N PRO A 52 2.37 -0.72 3.84
CA PRO A 52 3.46 -0.61 4.81
C PRO A 52 4.80 -0.19 4.17
N GLU A 53 4.97 -0.38 2.85
CA GLU A 53 6.18 0.08 2.14
C GLU A 53 6.19 1.56 1.73
N MET A 54 5.07 2.31 1.84
CA MET A 54 5.11 3.75 1.58
C MET A 54 5.89 4.55 2.65
N GLN A 55 6.28 3.92 3.76
CA GLN A 55 7.15 4.54 4.76
C GLN A 55 8.66 4.43 4.47
N VAL A 56 9.11 3.75 3.40
CA VAL A 56 10.56 3.54 3.17
C VAL A 56 11.19 4.52 2.18
N ARG A 57 10.46 5.49 1.61
CA ARG A 57 11.12 6.47 0.72
C ARG A 57 10.42 7.82 0.53
N VAL A 58 9.96 8.43 1.61
CA VAL A 58 9.93 9.90 1.75
C VAL A 58 10.25 10.16 3.20
N GLY A 59 11.35 10.86 3.47
CA GLY A 59 11.85 11.07 4.83
C GLY A 59 10.79 11.63 5.76
N LEU A 60 10.46 10.82 6.77
CA LEU A 60 9.98 11.18 8.10
C LEU A 60 10.64 10.22 9.09
#